data_AF-T0TP24-F1
#
_entry.id   AF-T0TP24-F1
#
_cell.length_a   1.000
_cell.length_b   1.000
_cell.length_c   1.000
_cell.angle_alpha   90.00
_cell.angle_beta   90.00
_cell.angle_gamma   90.00
#
_symmetry.space_group_name_H-M   'P 1'
#
loop_
_entity.id
_entity.type
_entity.pdbx_description
1 polymer ?
#
loop_
_entity_poly.entity_id
_entity_poly.type
_entity_poly.pdbx_seq_one_letter_code
_entity_poly.pdbx_strand_id
1 'polypeptide(L)'
;MVKHSLNKLLVLVGLLALFWTYPVAAESYSDLYIKITDATTAVQNKDQAKAKELVGEIKSDFETKENHDSKAGKEVSKALDIKGDVTEEDLTTISSALLKFEKEQNPVDLDAEKEN
;
A
#
# COMPACT_ATOMS: atom_id res chain seq x y z
N MET A 1 33.80 20.23 35.60
CA MET A 1 32.38 20.30 35.20
C MET A 1 32.12 19.71 33.79
N VAL A 2 32.84 18.64 33.39
CA VAL A 2 32.87 18.16 31.98
C VAL A 2 32.35 16.71 31.82
N LYS A 3 32.37 15.91 32.89
CA LYS A 3 31.93 14.50 32.84
C LYS A 3 30.42 14.35 32.65
N HIS A 4 29.65 15.29 33.19
CA HIS A 4 28.18 15.24 33.16
C HIS A 4 27.59 15.60 31.79
N SER A 5 28.22 16.53 31.06
CA SER A 5 27.83 16.88 29.68
C SER A 5 28.24 15.80 28.68
N LEU A 6 29.38 15.14 28.90
CA LEU A 6 29.83 14.04 28.04
C LEU A 6 28.90 12.82 28.10
N ASN A 7 28.40 12.48 29.30
CA ASN A 7 27.46 11.37 29.46
C ASN A 7 26.10 11.68 28.81
N LYS A 8 25.64 12.93 28.86
CA LYS A 8 24.43 13.39 28.17
C LYS A 8 24.59 13.35 26.65
N LEU A 9 25.76 13.71 26.13
CA LEU A 9 26.07 13.62 24.70
C LEU A 9 26.07 12.17 24.21
N LEU A 10 26.65 11.25 24.99
CA LEU A 10 26.66 9.81 24.67
C LEU A 10 25.25 9.20 24.66
N VAL A 11 24.39 9.60 25.61
CA VAL A 11 22.98 9.17 25.63
C VAL A 11 22.21 9.74 24.43
N LEU A 12 22.47 11.00 24.05
CA LEU A 12 21.83 11.62 22.89
C LEU A 12 22.27 10.98 21.57
N VAL A 13 23.55 10.66 21.42
CA VAL A 13 24.08 9.93 20.25
C VAL A 13 23.53 8.50 20.20
N GLY A 14 23.37 7.84 21.36
CA GLY A 14 22.73 6.53 21.46
C GLY A 14 21.25 6.56 21.05
N LEU A 15 20.51 7.61 21.44
CA LEU A 15 19.12 7.82 21.02
C LEU A 15 19.02 8.13 19.52
N LEU A 16 19.94 8.92 18.97
CA LEU A 16 19.99 9.23 17.53
C LEU A 16 20.33 8.00 16.68
N ALA A 17 21.13 7.07 17.20
CA ALA A 17 21.43 5.81 16.53
C ALA A 17 20.21 4.86 16.43
N LEU A 18 19.19 5.04 17.28
CA LEU A 18 17.93 4.27 17.18
C LEU A 18 17.09 4.67 15.96
N PHE A 19 17.29 5.87 15.41
CA PHE A 19 16.64 6.32 14.17
C PHE A 19 17.36 5.81 12.91
N TRP A 20 18.48 5.08 13.06
CA TRP A 20 19.28 4.60 11.93
C TRP A 20 18.84 3.24 11.37
N THR A 21 17.80 2.63 11.92
CA THR A 21 17.30 1.35 11.41
C THR A 21 15.99 1.54 10.69
N TYR A 22 15.99 1.08 9.43
CA TYR A 22 14.93 1.01 8.43
C TYR A 22 14.75 2.29 7.61
N PRO A 23 15.21 2.31 6.34
CA PRO A 23 14.67 3.26 5.39
C PRO A 23 13.15 3.06 5.35
N VAL A 24 12.38 4.10 5.64
CA VAL A 24 10.94 4.13 5.37
C VAL A 24 10.79 4.25 3.86
N ALA A 25 11.02 3.14 3.16
CA ALA A 25 10.59 3.00 1.78
C ALA A 25 9.08 2.82 1.84
N ALA A 26 8.33 3.90 1.62
CA ALA A 26 6.90 3.77 1.38
C ALA A 26 6.75 2.87 0.16
N GLU A 27 6.26 1.65 0.37
CA GLU A 27 5.99 0.76 -0.75
C GLU A 27 4.93 1.42 -1.63
N SER A 28 5.28 1.67 -2.89
CA SER A 28 4.37 2.29 -3.85
C SER A 28 3.48 1.23 -4.47
N TYR A 29 2.18 1.47 -4.41
CA TYR A 29 1.16 0.63 -5.05
C TYR A 29 0.72 1.18 -6.42
N SER A 30 1.42 2.19 -6.94
CA SER A 30 1.07 2.88 -8.20
C SER A 30 0.91 1.91 -9.38
N ASP A 31 1.76 0.90 -9.50
CA ASP A 31 1.71 -0.08 -10.58
C ASP A 31 0.38 -0.84 -10.61
N LEU A 32 -0.19 -1.14 -9.44
CA LEU A 32 -1.49 -1.81 -9.33
C LEU A 32 -2.61 -0.86 -9.79
N TYR A 33 -2.56 0.42 -9.43
CA TYR A 33 -3.54 1.43 -9.89
C TYR A 33 -3.49 1.67 -11.39
N ILE A 34 -2.29 1.65 -11.98
CA ILE A 34 -2.12 1.75 -13.45
C ILE A 34 -2.80 0.56 -14.12
N LYS A 35 -2.53 -0.68 -13.67
CA LYS A 35 -3.20 -1.86 -14.21
C LYS A 35 -4.72 -1.84 -14.03
N ILE A 36 -5.24 -1.29 -12.91
CA ILE A 36 -6.68 -1.11 -12.72
C ILE A 36 -7.25 -0.12 -13.76
N THR A 37 -6.52 0.94 -14.08
CA THR A 37 -6.91 1.93 -15.10
C THR A 37 -6.87 1.32 -16.51
N ASP A 38 -5.86 0.51 -16.81
CA ASP A 38 -5.78 -0.25 -18.06
C ASP A 38 -6.93 -1.27 -18.16
N ALA A 39 -7.28 -1.94 -17.06
CA ALA A 39 -8.41 -2.86 -17.01
C ALA A 39 -9.74 -2.13 -17.22
N THR A 40 -9.88 -0.91 -16.68
CA THR A 40 -11.04 -0.05 -16.90
C THR A 40 -11.18 0.28 -18.38
N THR A 41 -10.07 0.65 -19.01
CA THR A 41 -10.01 0.93 -20.45
C THR A 41 -10.38 -0.32 -21.27
N ALA A 42 -9.92 -1.51 -20.87
CA ALA A 42 -10.28 -2.76 -21.52
C ALA A 42 -11.79 -3.08 -21.41
N VAL A 43 -12.39 -2.89 -20.23
CA VAL A 43 -13.85 -3.04 -20.03
C VAL A 43 -14.63 -2.07 -20.92
N GLN A 44 -14.20 -0.81 -21.01
CA GLN A 44 -14.81 0.21 -21.88
C GLN A 44 -14.73 -0.16 -23.36
N ASN A 45 -13.62 -0.76 -23.77
CA ASN A 45 -13.42 -1.27 -25.13
C ASN A 45 -14.10 -2.63 -25.38
N LYS A 46 -14.85 -3.17 -24.40
CA LYS A 46 -15.49 -4.49 -24.44
C LYS A 46 -14.49 -5.64 -24.61
N ASP A 47 -13.23 -5.42 -24.26
CA ASP A 47 -12.17 -6.45 -24.27
C ASP A 47 -12.11 -7.17 -22.92
N GLN A 48 -13.03 -8.10 -22.72
CA GLN A 48 -13.12 -8.89 -21.49
C GLN A 48 -11.93 -9.84 -21.30
N ALA A 49 -11.26 -10.26 -22.38
CA ALA A 49 -10.07 -11.10 -22.27
C ALA A 49 -8.93 -10.30 -21.63
N LYS A 50 -8.69 -9.08 -22.14
CA LYS A 50 -7.66 -8.19 -21.59
C LYS A 50 -7.98 -7.73 -20.17
N ALA A 51 -9.25 -7.44 -19.89
CA ALA A 51 -9.66 -7.07 -18.53
C ALA A 51 -9.39 -8.19 -17.51
N LYS A 52 -9.72 -9.45 -17.85
CA LYS A 52 -9.46 -10.63 -16.98
C LYS A 52 -7.97 -10.91 -16.80
N GLU A 53 -7.19 -10.77 -17.88
CA GLU A 53 -5.72 -10.87 -17.82
C GLU A 53 -5.15 -9.86 -16.81
N LEU A 54 -5.51 -8.59 -16.96
CA LEU A 54 -5.04 -7.51 -16.08
C LEU A 54 -5.46 -7.72 -14.62
N VAL A 55 -6.70 -8.16 -14.36
CA VAL A 55 -7.13 -8.51 -12.99
C VAL A 55 -6.30 -9.68 -12.42
N GLY A 56 -5.97 -10.67 -13.25
CA GLY A 56 -5.08 -11.78 -12.85
C GLY A 56 -3.65 -11.32 -12.53
N GLU A 57 -3.11 -10.38 -13.31
CA GLU A 57 -1.82 -9.74 -13.04
C GLU A 57 -1.86 -8.93 -11.74
N ILE A 58 -2.88 -8.10 -11.54
CA ILE A 58 -3.07 -7.32 -10.30
C ILE A 58 -3.09 -8.26 -9.09
N LYS A 59 -3.81 -9.38 -9.18
CA LYS A 59 -3.87 -10.37 -8.11
C LYS A 59 -2.51 -10.99 -7.81
N SER A 60 -1.82 -11.43 -8.85
CA SER A 60 -0.50 -12.07 -8.70
C SER A 60 0.51 -11.08 -8.10
N ASP A 61 0.50 -9.83 -8.57
CA ASP A 61 1.39 -8.79 -8.06
C ASP A 61 1.04 -8.43 -6.61
N PHE A 62 -0.25 -8.32 -6.28
CA PHE A 62 -0.72 -8.01 -4.93
C PHE A 62 -0.32 -9.10 -3.92
N GLU A 63 -0.38 -10.37 -4.31
CA GLU A 63 0.05 -11.49 -3.47
C GLU A 63 1.56 -11.48 -3.16
N THR A 64 2.37 -10.72 -3.91
CA THR A 64 3.80 -10.52 -3.60
C THR A 64 4.07 -9.38 -2.61
N LYS A 65 3.05 -8.58 -2.28
CA LYS A 65 3.19 -7.43 -1.38
C LYS A 65 3.29 -7.85 0.07
N GLU A 66 4.10 -7.13 0.84
CA GLU A 66 4.15 -7.37 2.27
C GLU A 66 2.78 -7.09 2.90
N ASN A 67 2.43 -7.85 3.94
CA ASN A 67 1.16 -7.71 4.65
C ASN A 67 -0.09 -7.88 3.77
N HIS A 68 0.00 -8.47 2.58
CA HIS A 68 -1.17 -8.76 1.73
C HIS A 68 -2.25 -9.60 2.44
N ASP A 69 -1.90 -10.31 3.53
CA ASP A 69 -2.76 -11.11 4.38
C ASP A 69 -3.31 -10.35 5.61
N SER A 70 -3.04 -9.04 5.71
CA SER A 70 -3.60 -8.14 6.71
C SER A 70 -5.12 -8.07 6.63
N LYS A 71 -5.75 -7.33 7.56
CA LYS A 71 -7.20 -7.16 7.53
C LYS A 71 -7.65 -6.49 6.23
N ALA A 72 -7.02 -5.37 5.86
CA ALA A 72 -7.33 -4.69 4.60
C ALA A 72 -6.84 -5.49 3.38
N GLY A 73 -5.71 -6.19 3.47
CA GLY A 73 -5.19 -6.98 2.34
C GLY A 73 -6.07 -8.17 1.98
N LYS A 74 -6.75 -8.78 2.96
CA LYS A 74 -7.80 -9.78 2.72
C LYS A 74 -9.03 -9.20 2.02
N GLU A 75 -9.37 -7.94 2.26
CA GLU A 75 -10.44 -7.26 1.51
C GLU A 75 -10.05 -7.06 0.04
N VAL A 76 -8.79 -6.70 -0.24
CA VAL A 76 -8.25 -6.62 -1.61
C VAL A 76 -8.31 -7.98 -2.30
N SER A 77 -7.81 -9.02 -1.64
CA SER A 77 -7.84 -10.39 -2.18
C SER A 77 -9.25 -10.88 -2.50
N LYS A 78 -10.24 -10.51 -1.69
CA LYS A 78 -11.65 -10.82 -1.93
C LYS A 78 -12.23 -10.04 -3.11
N ALA A 79 -11.89 -8.76 -3.23
CA ALA A 79 -12.33 -7.93 -4.35
C ALA A 79 -11.77 -8.42 -5.70
N LEU A 80 -10.58 -9.03 -5.69
CA LEU A 80 -9.94 -9.62 -6.87
C LEU A 80 -10.49 -11.00 -7.26
N ASP A 81 -11.31 -11.64 -6.42
CA ASP A 81 -11.96 -12.93 -6.71
C ASP A 81 -13.25 -12.73 -7.53
N ILE A 82 -13.12 -12.08 -8.69
CA ILE A 82 -14.23 -11.80 -9.60
C ILE A 82 -14.66 -13.09 -10.29
N LYS A 83 -15.97 -13.36 -10.25
CA LYS A 83 -16.59 -14.48 -10.98
C LYS A 83 -17.31 -13.95 -12.20
N GLY A 84 -16.87 -14.36 -13.39
CA GLY A 84 -17.52 -14.01 -14.65
C GLY A 84 -16.78 -12.87 -15.37
N ASP A 85 -17.54 -11.90 -15.87
CA ASP A 85 -17.01 -10.75 -16.58
C ASP A 85 -16.59 -9.65 -15.60
N VAL A 86 -15.55 -8.91 -15.97
CA VAL A 86 -15.03 -7.79 -15.18
C VAL A 86 -15.85 -6.54 -15.51
N THR A 87 -16.35 -5.87 -14.47
CA THR A 87 -17.12 -4.63 -14.59
C THR A 87 -16.36 -3.42 -14.04
N GLU A 88 -16.77 -2.21 -14.40
CA GLU A 88 -16.22 -0.98 -13.81
C GLU A 88 -16.48 -0.91 -12.29
N GLU A 89 -17.58 -1.51 -11.82
CA GLU A 89 -17.92 -1.60 -10.39
C GLU A 89 -16.92 -2.50 -9.64
N ASP A 90 -16.53 -3.63 -10.24
CA ASP A 90 -15.51 -4.50 -9.66
C ASP A 90 -14.17 -3.77 -9.56
N LEU A 91 -13.76 -3.06 -10.61
CA LEU A 91 -12.50 -2.31 -10.64
C LEU A 91 -12.50 -1.14 -9.64
N THR A 92 -13.64 -0.47 -9.48
CA THR A 92 -13.84 0.57 -8.44
C THR A 92 -13.72 -0.03 -7.03
N THR A 93 -14.26 -1.24 -6.84
CA THR A 93 -14.19 -1.97 -5.57
C THR A 93 -12.74 -2.38 -5.25
N ILE A 94 -12.01 -2.88 -6.25
CA ILE A 94 -10.58 -3.22 -6.12
C ILE A 94 -9.77 -1.97 -5.74
N SER A 95 -9.94 -0.86 -6.46
CA SER A 95 -9.23 0.41 -6.20
C SER A 95 -9.49 0.92 -4.78
N SER A 96 -10.76 0.85 -4.33
CA SER A 96 -11.17 1.28 -2.99
C SER A 96 -10.60 0.40 -1.89
N ALA A 97 -10.59 -0.93 -2.08
CA ALA A 97 -9.98 -1.87 -1.15
C ALA A 97 -8.46 -1.65 -1.07
N LEU A 98 -7.80 -1.45 -2.21
CA LEU A 98 -6.37 -1.20 -2.28
C LEU A 98 -5.98 0.10 -1.56
N LEU A 99 -6.81 1.15 -1.67
CA LEU A 99 -6.58 2.41 -0.96
C LEU A 99 -6.68 2.25 0.56
N LYS A 100 -7.59 1.41 1.06
CA LYS A 100 -7.67 1.11 2.50
C LYS A 100 -6.44 0.33 2.96
N PHE A 101 -5.99 -0.61 2.14
CA PHE A 101 -4.77 -1.36 2.41
C PHE A 101 -3.55 -0.44 2.47
N GLU A 102 -3.37 0.44 1.49
CA GLU A 102 -2.28 1.42 1.48
C GLU A 102 -2.29 2.31 2.73
N LYS A 103 -3.47 2.77 3.18
CA LYS A 103 -3.61 3.55 4.44
C LYS A 103 -3.30 2.74 5.69
N GLU A 104 -3.58 1.44 5.69
CA GLU A 104 -3.23 0.54 6.79
C GLU A 104 -1.72 0.33 6.87
N GLN A 105 -1.05 0.21 5.71
CA GLN A 105 0.41 0.07 5.62
C GLN A 105 1.13 1.40 5.90
N ASN A 106 0.53 2.52 5.53
CA ASN A 106 1.08 3.87 5.69
C ASN A 106 0.11 4.73 6.51
N PRO A 107 -0.03 4.48 7.82
CA PRO A 107 -0.88 5.30 8.67
C PRO A 107 -0.33 6.72 8.71
N VAL A 108 -1.15 7.69 8.33
CA VAL A 108 -0.83 9.11 8.51
C VAL A 108 -0.95 9.42 10.00
N ASP A 109 0.13 9.91 10.61
CA ASP A 109 0.09 10.46 11.96
C ASP A 109 -0.61 11.83 11.94
N LEU A 110 -1.94 11.78 12.01
CA LEU A 110 -2.80 12.97 12.03
C LEU A 110 -2.74 13.74 13.35
N ASP A 111 -2.04 13.22 14.37
CA ASP A 111 -1.88 13.90 15.65
C ASP A 111 -0.65 14.81 15.64
N ALA A 112 0.37 14.50 14.84
CA ALA A 112 1.51 15.39 14.60
C ALA A 112 1.13 16.71 13.88
N GLU A 113 0.04 16.73 13.10
CA GLU A 113 -0.41 17.93 12.37
C GLU A 113 -1.21 18.93 13.24
N LYS A 114 -1.67 18.54 14.43
CA LYS A 114 -2.50 19.39 15.31
C LYS A 114 -1.70 20.28 16.28
N GLU A 115 -0.39 20.10 16.36
CA GLU A 115 0.50 20.90 17.22
C GLU A 115 1.20 22.08 16.49
N ASN A 116 0.87 22.36 15.23
CA ASN A 116 1.39 23.54 14.50
C ASN A 116 0.40 24.71 14.45
#